data_AF-A0A7K2YEL9-F1
#
_entry.id   AF-A0A7K2YEL9-F1
#
_cell.length_a   1.000
_cell.length_b   1.000
_cell.length_c   1.000
_cell.angle_alpha   90.00
_cell.angle_beta   90.00
_cell.angle_gamma   90.00
#
_symmetry.space_group_name_H-M   'P 1'
#
loop_
_entity.id
_entity.type
_entity.pdbx_description
1 polymer ?
#
loop_
_entity_poly.entity_id
_entity_poly.type
_entity_poly.pdbx_seq_one_letter_code
_entity_poly.pdbx_strand_id
1 'polypeptide(L)'
;MPDLATRDLDTDQLDATRRTLDTLHPRWTMWCLHMLREAPATSGTVARSMRWISPSVISQRLSGMTARGLVAPVPDRPRGTVALTERARELVPAQEALAAWGRAHHPAVEPVPAAEHEERVVRLLRYAHTVPILAALRDGRSRSDSEIRHALPGGVSSVTLDNRLRHLQGNGVIHRTPQGCALTTAGYALTGVQDALAARPKRHGGAEARPVDAPTRSHAATNHRNGHRPVPPVLFSHPEGPWAPAATTPTAATVRTGRGR
;
A
#
# COMPACT_ATOMS: atom_id res chain seq x y z
N MET A 1 1.01 33.85 16.27
CA MET A 1 1.93 32.76 16.67
C MET A 1 1.10 31.50 16.76
N PRO A 2 1.27 30.50 15.88
CA PRO A 2 0.59 29.22 16.07
C PRO A 2 1.13 28.55 17.33
N ASP A 3 0.22 27.96 18.11
CA ASP A 3 0.48 27.31 19.38
C ASP A 3 1.37 26.06 19.18
N LEU A 4 2.45 25.96 19.94
CA LEU A 4 3.41 24.84 19.86
C LEU A 4 2.72 23.49 20.09
N ALA A 5 1.67 23.46 20.93
CA ALA A 5 0.88 22.25 21.17
C ALA A 5 0.12 21.77 19.91
N THR A 6 -0.34 22.69 19.06
CA THR A 6 -1.00 22.34 17.79
C THR A 6 0.01 21.76 16.79
N ARG A 7 1.24 22.28 16.79
CA ARG A 7 2.31 21.84 15.89
C ARG A 7 2.82 20.43 16.22
N ASP A 8 2.85 20.06 17.51
CA ASP A 8 3.25 18.72 17.94
C ASP A 8 2.17 17.67 17.62
N LEU A 9 0.89 18.01 17.80
CA LEU A 9 -0.25 17.14 17.43
C LEU A 9 -0.30 16.87 15.92
N ASP A 10 -0.06 17.89 15.10
CA ASP A 10 0.02 17.74 13.64
C ASP A 10 1.17 16.80 13.25
N THR A 11 2.32 16.89 13.93
CA THR A 11 3.48 16.04 13.66
C THR A 11 3.21 14.58 14.02
N ASP A 12 2.63 14.33 15.19
CA ASP A 12 2.23 12.98 15.62
C ASP A 12 1.21 12.35 14.66
N GLN A 13 0.25 13.16 14.18
CA GLN A 13 -0.75 12.71 13.23
C GLN A 13 -0.14 12.35 11.86
N LEU A 14 0.79 13.17 11.36
CA LEU A 14 1.53 12.90 10.12
C LEU A 14 2.31 11.58 10.23
N ASP A 15 2.94 11.36 11.37
CA ASP A 15 3.74 10.17 11.63
C ASP A 15 2.87 8.91 11.74
N ALA A 16 1.72 9.01 12.42
CA ALA A 16 0.74 7.93 12.48
C ALA A 16 0.20 7.58 11.08
N THR A 17 -0.18 8.59 10.30
CA THR A 17 -0.64 8.41 8.90
C THR A 17 0.41 7.68 8.07
N ARG A 18 1.68 8.11 8.17
CA ARG A 18 2.79 7.50 7.43
C ARG A 18 2.99 6.03 7.80
N ARG A 19 3.00 5.70 9.10
CA ARG A 19 3.13 4.32 9.58
C ARG A 19 2.00 3.41 9.08
N THR A 20 0.76 3.92 9.06
CA THR A 20 -0.38 3.19 8.50
C THR A 20 -0.21 2.98 7.00
N LEU A 21 0.16 4.03 6.25
CA LEU A 21 0.41 3.93 4.81
C LEU A 21 1.54 2.94 4.48
N ASP A 22 2.61 2.89 5.28
CA ASP A 22 3.70 1.91 5.12
C ASP A 22 3.24 0.47 5.37
N THR A 23 2.20 0.30 6.19
CA THR A 23 1.58 -1.01 6.44
C THR A 23 0.67 -1.46 5.31
N LEU A 24 -0.10 -0.52 4.76
CA LEU A 24 -0.94 -0.75 3.58
C LEU A 24 -0.13 -0.79 2.28
N HIS A 25 1.15 -0.37 2.33
CA HIS A 25 1.93 -0.13 1.13
C HIS A 25 2.08 -1.33 0.20
N PRO A 26 2.49 -2.51 0.74
CA PRO A 26 2.97 -3.58 -0.12
C PRO A 26 1.91 -3.95 -1.15
N ARG A 27 2.31 -4.11 -2.41
CA ARG A 27 1.39 -4.37 -3.51
C ARG A 27 0.44 -5.51 -3.17
N TRP A 28 -0.83 -5.32 -3.53
CA TRP A 28 -1.92 -6.28 -3.33
C TRP A 28 -2.42 -6.43 -1.89
N THR A 29 -1.85 -5.70 -0.93
CA THR A 29 -2.34 -5.70 0.46
C THR A 29 -3.78 -5.19 0.51
N MET A 30 -4.10 -4.10 -0.19
CA MET A 30 -5.46 -3.56 -0.24
C MET A 30 -6.47 -4.57 -0.78
N TRP A 31 -6.12 -5.27 -1.86
CA TRP A 31 -6.95 -6.31 -2.45
C TRP A 31 -7.16 -7.51 -1.52
N CYS A 32 -6.10 -7.98 -0.86
CA CYS A 32 -6.20 -9.07 0.11
C CYS A 32 -7.05 -8.67 1.31
N LEU A 33 -6.85 -7.46 1.85
CA LEU A 33 -7.66 -6.92 2.93
C LEU A 33 -9.13 -6.83 2.50
N HIS A 34 -9.41 -6.22 1.35
CA HIS A 34 -10.76 -6.05 0.82
C HIS A 34 -11.53 -7.37 0.75
N MET A 35 -10.91 -8.43 0.21
CA MET A 35 -11.56 -9.74 0.14
C MET A 35 -11.72 -10.41 1.51
N LEU A 36 -10.69 -10.36 2.36
CA LEU A 36 -10.72 -11.01 3.67
C LEU A 36 -11.66 -10.32 4.66
N ARG A 37 -12.11 -9.09 4.36
CA ARG A 37 -13.21 -8.42 5.08
C ARG A 37 -14.54 -9.15 4.89
N GLU A 38 -14.77 -9.75 3.72
CA GLU A 38 -16.02 -10.44 3.41
C GLU A 38 -16.07 -11.81 4.08
N ALA A 39 -14.99 -12.60 3.96
CA ALA A 39 -14.91 -13.91 4.58
C ALA A 39 -13.46 -14.40 4.74
N PRO A 40 -13.19 -15.31 5.69
CA PRO A 40 -11.94 -16.07 5.73
C PRO A 40 -11.70 -16.83 4.43
N ALA A 41 -10.46 -16.84 3.94
CA ALA A 41 -10.12 -17.43 2.66
C ALA A 41 -8.75 -18.12 2.67
N THR A 42 -8.56 -19.09 1.78
CA THR A 42 -7.26 -19.69 1.50
C THR A 42 -6.51 -18.90 0.42
N SER A 43 -5.18 -19.04 0.34
CA SER A 43 -4.39 -18.41 -0.73
C SER A 43 -4.88 -18.77 -2.14
N GLY A 44 -5.33 -20.02 -2.35
CA GLY A 44 -5.92 -20.45 -3.62
C GLY A 44 -7.27 -19.78 -3.91
N THR A 45 -8.07 -19.50 -2.88
CA THR A 45 -9.32 -18.72 -3.04
C THR A 45 -9.01 -17.28 -3.41
N VAL A 46 -8.02 -16.70 -2.74
CA VAL A 46 -7.55 -15.33 -2.99
C VAL A 46 -6.95 -15.18 -4.40
N ALA A 47 -6.20 -16.18 -4.87
CA ALA A 47 -5.64 -16.18 -6.23
C ALA A 47 -6.73 -16.33 -7.31
N ARG A 48 -7.83 -17.03 -7.02
CA ARG A 48 -8.95 -17.18 -7.96
C ARG A 48 -9.72 -15.88 -8.22
N SER A 49 -9.77 -14.96 -7.27
CA SER A 49 -10.38 -13.64 -7.45
C SER A 49 -9.44 -12.63 -8.11
N MET A 50 -8.12 -12.85 -8.02
CA MET A 50 -7.09 -12.01 -8.66
C MET A 50 -6.35 -12.78 -9.75
N ARG A 51 -7.06 -13.18 -10.81
CA ARG A 51 -6.53 -14.08 -11.87
C ARG A 51 -5.34 -13.53 -12.65
N TRP A 52 -5.11 -12.22 -12.62
CA TRP A 52 -3.96 -11.55 -13.23
C TRP A 52 -2.69 -11.60 -12.36
N ILE A 53 -2.75 -12.22 -11.17
CA ILE A 53 -1.63 -12.34 -10.24
C ILE A 53 -1.32 -13.83 -10.03
N SER A 54 -0.04 -14.19 -10.02
CA SER A 54 0.34 -15.58 -9.81
C SER A 54 -0.03 -16.05 -8.38
N PRO A 55 -0.44 -17.32 -8.21
CA PRO A 55 -0.76 -17.88 -6.88
C PRO A 55 0.42 -17.82 -5.89
N SER A 56 1.65 -17.89 -6.39
CA SER A 56 2.87 -17.76 -5.58
C SER A 56 2.99 -16.36 -4.96
N VAL A 57 2.76 -15.31 -5.76
CA VAL A 57 2.78 -13.91 -5.28
C VAL A 57 1.70 -13.68 -4.23
N ILE A 58 0.50 -14.23 -4.43
CA ILE A 58 -0.57 -14.17 -3.43
C ILE A 58 -0.19 -14.87 -2.13
N SER A 59 0.40 -16.07 -2.23
CA SER A 59 0.84 -16.82 -1.05
C SER A 59 1.93 -16.07 -0.28
N GLN A 60 2.93 -15.53 -0.98
CA GLN A 60 3.96 -14.68 -0.38
C GLN A 60 3.36 -13.42 0.26
N ARG A 61 2.36 -12.81 -0.39
CA ARG A 61 1.66 -11.64 0.16
C ARG A 61 0.95 -11.96 1.46
N LEU A 62 0.18 -13.04 1.51
CA LEU A 62 -0.52 -13.46 2.73
C LEU A 62 0.47 -13.82 3.85
N SER A 63 1.57 -14.51 3.54
CA SER A 63 2.64 -14.77 4.52
C SER A 63 3.23 -13.47 5.10
N GLY A 64 3.48 -12.47 4.24
CA GLY A 64 3.93 -11.15 4.67
C GLY A 64 2.89 -10.41 5.52
N MET A 65 1.59 -10.56 5.21
CA MET A 65 0.50 -10.02 6.02
C MET A 65 0.40 -10.72 7.38
N THR A 66 0.62 -12.03 7.45
CA THR A 66 0.68 -12.78 8.72
C THR A 66 1.83 -12.28 9.59
N ALA A 67 3.02 -12.12 9.00
CA ALA A 67 4.20 -11.63 9.71
C ALA A 67 4.02 -10.20 10.27
N ARG A 68 3.15 -9.39 9.65
CA ARG A 68 2.79 -8.05 10.09
C ARG A 68 1.57 -8.00 11.02
N GLY A 69 1.02 -9.16 11.39
CA GLY A 69 -0.16 -9.27 12.25
C GLY A 69 -1.46 -8.75 11.62
N LEU A 70 -1.55 -8.73 10.28
CA LEU A 70 -2.76 -8.30 9.57
C LEU A 70 -3.74 -9.46 9.33
N VAL A 71 -3.23 -10.68 9.20
CA VAL A 71 -4.05 -11.88 9.05
C VAL A 71 -3.58 -12.95 10.01
N ALA A 72 -4.50 -13.81 10.41
CA ALA A 72 -4.23 -14.96 11.28
C ALA A 72 -4.89 -16.22 10.70
N PRO A 73 -4.30 -17.40 10.93
CA PRO A 73 -4.94 -18.66 10.59
C PRO A 73 -6.24 -18.82 11.37
N VAL A 74 -7.25 -19.41 10.75
CA VAL A 74 -8.55 -19.68 11.39
C VAL A 74 -8.57 -21.13 11.90
N PRO A 75 -8.77 -21.35 13.21
CA PRO A 75 -9.00 -22.69 13.76
C PRO A 75 -10.21 -23.36 13.11
N ASP A 76 -10.21 -24.69 13.06
CA ASP A 76 -11.36 -25.49 12.59
C ASP A 76 -11.80 -25.22 11.14
N ARG A 77 -10.91 -24.65 10.33
CA ARG A 77 -11.09 -24.43 8.88
C ARG A 77 -10.04 -25.22 8.08
N PRO A 78 -10.27 -25.41 6.77
CA PRO A 78 -9.28 -26.06 5.90
C PRO A 78 -7.89 -25.42 6.06
N ARG A 79 -6.85 -26.25 6.00
CA ARG A 79 -5.47 -25.81 6.18
C ARG A 79 -5.14 -24.62 5.28
N GLY A 80 -4.54 -23.58 5.86
CA GLY A 80 -4.17 -22.36 5.15
C GLY A 80 -5.30 -21.35 4.96
N THR A 81 -6.46 -21.56 5.60
CA THR A 81 -7.49 -20.53 5.72
C THR A 81 -7.02 -19.45 6.68
N VAL A 82 -7.06 -18.19 6.22
CA VAL A 82 -6.71 -17.02 7.02
C VAL A 82 -7.88 -16.05 7.07
N ALA A 83 -7.95 -15.25 8.13
CA ALA A 83 -8.88 -14.15 8.30
C ALA A 83 -8.15 -12.89 8.76
N LEU A 84 -8.78 -11.72 8.63
CA LEU A 84 -8.26 -10.50 9.23
C LEU A 84 -8.11 -10.66 10.75
N THR A 85 -7.02 -10.12 11.29
CA THR A 85 -6.88 -9.90 12.74
C THR A 85 -7.79 -8.76 13.18
N GLU A 86 -8.01 -8.60 14.49
CA GLU A 86 -8.69 -7.43 15.04
C GLU A 86 -8.00 -6.13 14.63
N ARG A 87 -6.66 -6.10 14.75
CA ARG A 87 -5.81 -4.99 14.27
C ARG A 87 -6.07 -4.62 12.81
N ALA A 88 -6.23 -5.61 11.93
CA ALA A 88 -6.55 -5.32 10.53
C ALA A 88 -7.99 -4.87 10.32
N ARG A 89 -8.94 -5.35 11.12
CA ARG A 89 -10.34 -4.87 11.10
C ARG A 89 -10.44 -3.40 11.51
N GLU A 90 -9.58 -2.92 12.39
CA GLU A 90 -9.51 -1.51 12.76
C GLU A 90 -9.12 -0.59 11.59
N LEU A 91 -8.50 -1.14 10.54
CA LEU A 91 -8.16 -0.39 9.32
C LEU A 91 -9.35 -0.24 8.36
N VAL A 92 -10.44 -0.98 8.57
CA VAL A 92 -11.60 -0.99 7.67
C VAL A 92 -12.17 0.41 7.39
N PRO A 93 -12.40 1.28 8.40
CA PRO A 93 -12.88 2.63 8.15
C PRO A 93 -11.93 3.44 7.26
N ALA A 94 -10.61 3.28 7.42
CA ALA A 94 -9.62 3.93 6.56
C ALA A 94 -9.70 3.39 5.13
N GLN A 95 -9.88 2.08 4.94
CA GLN A 95 -10.09 1.49 3.60
C GLN A 95 -11.36 2.03 2.93
N GLU A 96 -12.46 2.15 3.68
CA GLU A 96 -13.71 2.69 3.17
C GLU A 96 -13.58 4.15 2.77
N ALA A 97 -12.89 4.96 3.58
CA ALA A 97 -12.59 6.35 3.26
C ALA A 97 -11.74 6.48 1.99
N LEU A 98 -10.70 5.64 1.85
CA LEU A 98 -9.87 5.57 0.64
C LEU A 98 -10.70 5.19 -0.59
N ALA A 99 -11.54 4.16 -0.48
CA ALA A 99 -12.38 3.70 -1.59
C ALA A 99 -13.44 4.73 -1.98
N ALA A 100 -14.09 5.36 -1.01
CA ALA A 100 -15.10 6.39 -1.24
C ALA A 100 -14.50 7.61 -1.92
N TRP A 101 -13.36 8.09 -1.44
CA TRP A 101 -12.65 9.20 -2.08
C TRP A 101 -12.23 8.86 -3.50
N GLY A 102 -11.64 7.68 -3.70
CA GLY A 102 -11.20 7.22 -5.02
C GLY A 102 -12.34 7.12 -6.03
N ARG A 103 -13.53 6.68 -5.60
CA ARG A 103 -14.73 6.64 -6.46
C ARG A 103 -15.23 8.05 -6.80
N ALA A 104 -15.27 8.95 -5.82
CA ALA A 104 -15.84 10.29 -6.00
C ALA A 104 -14.95 11.21 -6.85
N HIS A 105 -13.62 11.08 -6.73
CA HIS A 105 -12.68 12.04 -7.32
C HIS A 105 -11.77 11.46 -8.41
N HIS A 106 -11.71 10.14 -8.54
CA HIS A 106 -11.05 9.45 -9.66
C HIS A 106 -11.95 8.35 -10.22
N PRO A 107 -13.14 8.72 -10.76
CA PRO A 107 -14.00 7.75 -11.40
C PRO A 107 -13.24 7.08 -12.56
N ALA A 108 -13.24 5.76 -12.57
CA ALA A 108 -12.74 5.00 -13.71
C ALA A 108 -13.79 5.01 -14.83
N VAL A 109 -13.33 4.95 -16.08
CA VAL A 109 -14.22 4.86 -17.26
C VAL A 109 -15.11 3.62 -17.18
N GLU A 110 -14.59 2.54 -16.60
CA GLU A 110 -15.32 1.32 -16.31
C GLU A 110 -15.40 1.07 -14.79
N PRO A 111 -16.43 0.36 -14.30
CA PRO A 111 -16.50 -0.02 -12.90
C PRO A 111 -15.27 -0.84 -12.49
N VAL A 112 -14.47 -0.31 -11.58
CA VAL A 112 -13.33 -1.01 -10.98
C VAL A 112 -13.64 -1.42 -9.54
N PRO A 113 -13.06 -2.52 -9.04
CA PRO A 113 -13.26 -2.93 -7.65
C PRO A 113 -12.80 -1.85 -6.66
N ALA A 114 -13.41 -1.80 -5.48
CA ALA A 114 -13.06 -0.82 -4.45
C ALA A 114 -11.56 -0.88 -4.07
N ALA A 115 -10.95 -2.07 -4.05
CA ALA A 115 -9.53 -2.25 -3.82
C ALA A 115 -8.62 -1.51 -4.82
N GLU A 116 -9.06 -1.35 -6.08
CA GLU A 116 -8.33 -0.56 -7.09
C GLU A 116 -8.38 0.93 -6.75
N HIS A 117 -9.55 1.43 -6.35
CA HIS A 117 -9.67 2.81 -5.86
C HIS A 117 -8.80 3.02 -4.62
N GLU A 118 -8.84 2.09 -3.65
CA GLU A 118 -8.00 2.14 -2.46
C GLU A 118 -6.51 2.22 -2.80
N GLU A 119 -6.00 1.32 -3.65
CA GLU A 119 -4.59 1.26 -4.06
C GLU A 119 -4.14 2.56 -4.76
N ARG A 120 -5.00 3.15 -5.60
CA ARG A 120 -4.71 4.43 -6.28
C ARG A 120 -4.51 5.57 -5.29
N VAL A 121 -5.40 5.68 -4.30
CA VAL A 121 -5.32 6.75 -3.29
C VAL A 121 -4.13 6.52 -2.36
N VAL A 122 -3.87 5.28 -1.94
CA VAL A 122 -2.65 4.95 -1.18
C VAL A 122 -1.41 5.36 -1.97
N ARG A 123 -1.32 5.04 -3.27
CA ARG A 123 -0.20 5.46 -4.12
C ARG A 123 -0.08 6.98 -4.19
N LEU A 124 -1.19 7.71 -4.32
CA LEU A 124 -1.20 9.18 -4.31
C LEU A 124 -0.64 9.74 -3.00
N LEU A 125 -1.14 9.24 -1.86
CA LEU A 125 -0.76 9.70 -0.52
C LEU A 125 0.69 9.35 -0.17
N ARG A 126 1.23 8.26 -0.71
CA ARG A 126 2.61 7.82 -0.47
C ARG A 126 3.67 8.65 -1.18
N TYR A 127 3.32 9.41 -2.20
CA TYR A 127 4.32 10.30 -2.81
C TYR A 127 4.85 11.26 -1.74
N ALA A 128 6.18 11.33 -1.64
CA ALA A 128 6.87 12.16 -0.67
C ALA A 128 6.26 13.57 -0.63
N HIS A 129 6.06 14.07 0.58
CA HIS A 129 5.49 15.38 0.87
C HIS A 129 3.99 15.58 0.56
N THR A 130 3.25 14.61 0.02
CA THR A 130 1.80 14.77 -0.18
C THR A 130 1.07 15.01 1.13
N VAL A 131 1.29 14.15 2.12
CA VAL A 131 0.64 14.24 3.43
C VAL A 131 0.92 15.58 4.13
N PRO A 132 2.18 16.06 4.27
CA PRO A 132 2.45 17.35 4.90
C PRO A 132 2.00 18.56 4.05
N ILE A 133 1.96 18.46 2.71
CA ILE A 133 1.37 19.52 1.87
C ILE A 133 -0.14 19.65 2.15
N LEU A 134 -0.87 18.52 2.22
CA LEU A 134 -2.30 18.52 2.54
C LEU A 134 -2.56 19.11 3.92
N ALA A 135 -1.74 18.75 4.92
CA ALA A 135 -1.83 19.31 6.26
C ALA A 135 -1.55 20.83 6.25
N ALA A 136 -0.53 21.29 5.53
CA ALA A 136 -0.18 22.70 5.43
C ALA A 136 -1.28 23.56 4.77
N LEU A 137 -2.13 22.97 3.93
CA LEU A 137 -3.22 23.67 3.24
C LEU A 137 -4.60 23.46 3.90
N ARG A 138 -4.66 22.73 5.03
CA ARG A 138 -5.91 22.31 5.67
C ARG A 138 -6.73 23.46 6.26
N ASP A 139 -6.09 24.58 6.60
CA ASP A 139 -6.76 25.79 7.11
C ASP A 139 -7.55 26.56 6.04
N GLY A 140 -7.47 26.09 4.80
CA GLY A 140 -8.18 26.60 3.64
C GLY A 140 -7.68 27.92 3.09
N ARG A 141 -6.54 28.39 3.58
CA ARG A 141 -5.88 29.57 3.02
C ARG A 141 -5.08 29.16 1.79
N SER A 142 -5.11 30.01 0.78
CA SER A 142 -4.12 29.93 -0.31
C SER A 142 -2.73 30.23 0.25
N ARG A 143 -1.75 29.38 -0.07
CA ARG A 143 -0.36 29.56 0.37
C ARG A 143 0.58 29.57 -0.82
N SER A 144 1.56 30.46 -0.78
CA SER A 144 2.65 30.51 -1.75
C SER A 144 3.53 29.25 -1.66
N ASP A 145 4.24 28.93 -2.74
CA ASP A 145 5.18 27.80 -2.77
C ASP A 145 6.25 27.93 -1.68
N SER A 146 6.66 29.15 -1.32
CA SER A 146 7.57 29.42 -0.21
C SER A 146 7.01 29.07 1.16
N GLU A 147 5.76 29.43 1.42
CA GLU A 147 5.11 29.13 2.69
C GLU A 147 4.88 27.62 2.83
N ILE A 148 4.46 26.96 1.75
CA ILE A 148 4.32 25.50 1.72
C ILE A 148 5.66 24.86 2.03
N ARG A 149 6.74 25.22 1.31
CA ARG A 149 8.08 24.66 1.52
C ARG A 149 8.57 24.81 2.95
N HIS A 150 8.35 25.98 3.56
CA HIS A 150 8.79 26.26 4.94
C HIS A 150 7.99 25.45 5.98
N ALA A 151 6.77 25.06 5.66
CA ALA A 151 5.96 24.20 6.50
C ALA A 151 6.34 22.70 6.39
N LEU A 152 7.10 22.28 5.37
CA LEU A 152 7.42 20.86 5.18
C LEU A 152 8.56 20.39 6.11
N PRO A 153 8.39 19.24 6.78
CA PRO A 153 9.44 18.67 7.62
C PRO A 153 10.63 18.22 6.77
N GLY A 154 11.84 18.42 7.30
CA GLY A 154 13.10 17.98 6.66
C GLY A 154 13.63 18.87 5.53
N GLY A 155 12.89 19.92 5.14
CA GLY A 155 13.26 20.79 4.03
C GLY A 155 13.13 20.11 2.66
N VAL A 156 12.70 20.87 1.65
CA VAL A 156 12.45 20.34 0.30
C VAL A 156 13.00 21.32 -0.74
N SER A 157 13.62 20.80 -1.80
CA SER A 157 14.06 21.64 -2.92
C SER A 157 12.86 22.28 -3.65
N SER A 158 13.07 23.43 -4.27
CA SER A 158 12.03 24.08 -5.09
C SER A 158 11.53 23.17 -6.23
N VAL A 159 12.45 22.45 -6.89
CA VAL A 159 12.14 21.53 -7.99
C VAL A 159 11.31 20.34 -7.50
N THR A 160 11.66 19.74 -6.36
CA THR A 160 10.89 18.64 -5.77
C THR A 160 9.49 19.10 -5.39
N LEU A 161 9.37 20.28 -4.77
CA LEU A 161 8.07 20.84 -4.41
C LEU A 161 7.22 21.13 -5.65
N ASP A 162 7.77 21.78 -6.67
CA ASP A 162 7.06 22.12 -7.90
C ASP A 162 6.54 20.87 -8.63
N ASN A 163 7.40 19.84 -8.78
CA ASN A 163 6.98 18.55 -9.34
C ASN A 163 5.83 17.92 -8.53
N ARG A 164 5.87 18.04 -7.21
CA ARG A 164 4.83 17.50 -6.33
C ARG A 164 3.52 18.29 -6.46
N LEU A 165 3.58 19.62 -6.45
CA LEU A 165 2.40 20.48 -6.63
C LEU A 165 1.77 20.24 -8.01
N ARG A 166 2.56 20.13 -9.07
CA ARG A 166 2.06 19.79 -10.41
C ARG A 166 1.34 18.44 -10.43
N HIS A 167 1.89 17.44 -9.74
CA HIS A 167 1.24 16.14 -9.65
C HIS A 167 -0.07 16.21 -8.86
N LEU A 168 -0.12 16.92 -7.73
CA LEU A 168 -1.35 17.11 -6.96
C LEU A 168 -2.41 17.87 -7.77
N GLN A 169 -1.99 18.88 -8.53
CA GLN A 169 -2.88 19.63 -9.42
C GLN A 169 -3.40 18.74 -10.56
N GLY A 170 -2.54 17.92 -11.17
CA GLY A 170 -2.95 16.96 -12.21
C GLY A 170 -3.92 15.88 -11.71
N ASN A 171 -3.91 15.60 -10.40
CA ASN A 171 -4.90 14.73 -9.75
C ASN A 171 -6.11 15.50 -9.19
N GLY A 172 -6.23 16.80 -9.48
CA GLY A 172 -7.36 17.63 -9.03
C GLY A 172 -7.41 17.86 -7.52
N VAL A 173 -6.33 17.58 -6.78
CA VAL A 173 -6.25 17.71 -5.31
C VAL A 173 -6.07 19.16 -4.89
N ILE A 174 -5.29 19.92 -5.66
CA ILE A 174 -5.05 21.34 -5.44
C ILE A 174 -5.39 22.12 -6.70
N HIS A 175 -5.60 23.42 -6.54
CA HIS A 175 -5.69 24.37 -7.65
C HIS A 175 -4.76 25.56 -7.39
N ARG A 176 -4.38 26.24 -8.47
CA ARG A 176 -3.59 27.48 -8.41
C ARG A 176 -4.53 28.67 -8.27
N THR A 177 -4.12 29.62 -7.44
CA THR A 177 -4.78 30.89 -7.16
C THR A 177 -3.77 32.02 -7.36
N PRO A 178 -4.20 33.28 -7.48
CA PRO A 178 -3.26 34.41 -7.54
C PRO A 178 -2.33 34.49 -6.32
N GLN A 179 -2.76 33.99 -5.17
CA GLN A 179 -2.01 33.99 -3.91
C GLN A 179 -1.18 32.71 -3.68
N GLY A 180 -1.18 31.76 -4.62
CA GLY A 180 -0.44 30.50 -4.53
C GLY A 180 -1.31 29.27 -4.78
N CYS A 181 -1.34 28.32 -3.85
CA CYS A 181 -2.08 27.07 -3.94
C CYS A 181 -3.12 26.91 -2.83
N ALA A 182 -4.25 26.31 -3.16
CA ALA A 182 -5.28 25.91 -2.20
C ALA A 182 -5.84 24.52 -2.51
N LEU A 183 -6.41 23.85 -1.50
CA LEU A 183 -7.10 22.58 -1.68
C LEU A 183 -8.37 22.77 -2.52
N THR A 184 -8.65 21.80 -3.39
CA THR A 184 -9.99 21.65 -3.98
C THR A 184 -10.91 20.92 -3.00
N THR A 185 -12.19 20.74 -3.35
CA THR A 185 -13.10 19.84 -2.62
C THR A 185 -12.52 18.44 -2.46
N ALA A 186 -11.87 17.91 -3.51
CA ALA A 186 -11.18 16.63 -3.46
C ALA A 186 -10.01 16.65 -2.46
N GLY A 187 -9.23 17.74 -2.45
CA GLY A 187 -8.15 17.93 -1.50
C GLY A 187 -8.60 17.95 -0.04
N TYR A 188 -9.70 18.66 0.28
CA TYR A 188 -10.27 18.63 1.62
C TYR A 188 -10.76 17.24 2.00
N ALA A 189 -11.41 16.52 1.09
CA ALA A 189 -11.86 15.15 1.36
C ALA A 189 -10.69 14.19 1.67
N LEU A 190 -9.48 14.42 1.12
CA LEU A 190 -8.29 13.66 1.51
C LEU A 190 -7.85 13.93 2.94
N THR A 191 -8.12 15.11 3.51
CA THR A 191 -7.77 15.37 4.92
C THR A 191 -8.57 14.48 5.88
N GLY A 192 -9.83 14.18 5.56
CA GLY A 192 -10.61 13.18 6.29
C GLY A 192 -10.05 11.75 6.14
N VAL A 193 -9.48 11.42 4.98
CA VAL A 193 -8.75 10.14 4.79
C VAL A 193 -7.48 10.10 5.65
N GLN A 194 -6.75 11.21 5.77
CA GLN A 194 -5.59 11.30 6.66
C GLN A 194 -5.99 11.12 8.12
N ASP A 195 -7.09 11.74 8.55
CA ASP A 195 -7.65 11.55 9.90
C ASP A 195 -8.00 10.07 10.15
N ALA A 196 -8.66 9.41 9.19
CA ALA A 196 -9.00 7.99 9.29
C ALA A 196 -7.75 7.08 9.35
N LEU A 197 -6.68 7.43 8.63
CA LEU A 197 -5.41 6.68 8.66
C LEU A 197 -4.60 6.92 9.94
N ALA A 198 -4.74 8.10 10.55
CA ALA A 198 -4.09 8.45 11.81
C ALA A 198 -4.89 8.04 13.04
N ALA A 199 -6.18 7.73 12.88
CA ALA A 199 -7.06 7.33 13.95
C ALA A 199 -6.42 6.18 14.75
N ARG A 200 -6.24 6.40 16.06
CA ARG A 200 -5.70 5.35 16.90
C ARG A 200 -6.73 4.23 16.98
N PRO A 201 -6.29 2.97 16.83
CA PRO A 201 -7.15 1.85 17.14
C PRO A 201 -7.63 2.00 18.58
N LYS A 202 -8.95 1.83 18.79
CA LYS A 202 -9.51 1.79 20.13
C LYS A 202 -8.79 0.65 20.84
N ARG A 203 -8.22 0.88 22.03
CA ARG A 203 -7.59 -0.20 22.79
C ARG A 203 -8.68 -1.22 23.14
N HIS A 204 -8.83 -2.26 22.33
CA HIS A 204 -9.65 -3.40 22.66
C HIS A 204 -8.87 -4.20 23.71
N GLY A 205 -9.43 -4.27 24.92
CA GLY A 205 -8.88 -5.07 25.98
C GLY A 205 -9.06 -6.55 25.68
N GLY A 206 -7.95 -7.29 25.57
CA GLY A 206 -7.94 -8.73 25.80
C GLY A 206 -7.78 -9.62 24.56
N ALA A 207 -6.81 -10.53 24.66
CA ALA A 207 -6.51 -11.66 23.80
C ALA A 207 -5.77 -11.34 22.49
N GLU A 208 -4.57 -10.77 22.64
CA GLU A 208 -3.46 -11.09 21.74
C GLU A 208 -3.42 -12.61 21.55
N ALA A 209 -3.75 -13.07 20.33
CA ALA A 209 -3.56 -14.44 19.93
C ALA A 209 -2.06 -14.74 20.06
N ARG A 210 -1.70 -15.35 21.19
CA ARG A 210 -0.35 -15.85 21.47
C ARG A 210 0.10 -16.65 20.24
N PRO A 211 1.33 -16.46 19.74
CA PRO A 211 1.87 -17.37 18.75
C PRO A 211 1.70 -18.78 19.30
N VAL A 212 0.98 -19.64 18.59
CA VAL A 212 0.96 -21.07 18.89
C VAL A 212 2.40 -21.53 18.72
N ASP A 213 3.06 -21.81 19.85
CA ASP A 213 4.36 -22.45 19.88
C ASP A 213 4.29 -23.67 18.97
N ALA A 214 5.06 -23.63 17.88
CA ALA A 214 5.18 -24.76 16.98
C ALA A 214 5.69 -25.96 17.79
N PRO A 215 5.07 -27.15 17.68
CA PRO A 215 5.57 -28.31 18.42
C PRO A 215 7.00 -28.59 17.96
N THR A 216 7.93 -28.51 18.91
CA THR A 216 9.32 -28.93 18.76
C THR A 216 9.33 -30.40 18.37
N ARG A 217 9.42 -30.70 17.06
CA ARG A 217 9.83 -32.04 16.63
C ARG A 217 11.31 -32.19 16.94
N SER A 218 11.57 -32.91 18.03
CA SER A 218 12.87 -33.50 18.32
C SER A 218 13.19 -34.50 17.20
N HIS A 219 14.00 -34.08 16.22
CA HIS A 219 14.65 -35.02 15.31
C HIS A 219 15.95 -35.46 15.98
N ALA A 220 15.90 -36.63 16.60
CA ALA A 220 17.08 -37.37 17.01
C ALA A 220 18.00 -37.57 15.80
N ALA A 221 19.28 -37.28 16.02
CA ALA A 221 20.33 -37.36 15.04
C ALA A 221 20.57 -38.80 14.58
N THR A 222 20.52 -39.04 13.27
CA THR A 222 21.32 -40.10 12.65
C THR A 222 22.27 -39.45 11.65
N ASN A 223 23.54 -39.59 12.00
CA ASN A 223 24.71 -39.00 11.38
C ASN A 223 25.05 -39.76 10.07
N HIS A 224 24.93 -39.11 8.92
CA HIS A 224 25.66 -39.54 7.72
C HIS A 224 26.47 -38.38 7.13
N ARG A 225 27.76 -38.50 7.46
CA ARG A 225 28.97 -37.88 6.92
C ARG A 225 28.92 -37.76 5.39
N ASN A 226 29.06 -36.55 4.84
CA ASN A 226 29.82 -36.28 3.61
C ASN A 226 29.99 -34.78 3.29
N GLY A 227 31.25 -34.37 3.14
CA GLY A 227 31.71 -33.34 2.19
C GLY A 227 31.34 -31.87 2.45
N HIS A 228 32.24 -31.13 3.09
CA HIS A 228 32.26 -29.67 3.06
C HIS A 228 32.61 -29.13 1.65
N ARG A 229 31.84 -28.13 1.20
CA ARG A 229 32.32 -27.03 0.35
C ARG A 229 31.52 -25.76 0.72
N PRO A 230 32.16 -24.67 1.19
CA PRO A 230 31.43 -23.47 1.58
C PRO A 230 31.05 -22.67 0.33
N VAL A 231 29.75 -22.47 0.11
CA VAL A 231 29.22 -21.52 -0.87
C VAL A 231 28.91 -20.23 -0.11
N PRO A 232 29.42 -19.06 -0.52
CA PRO A 232 29.15 -17.80 0.18
C PRO A 232 27.64 -17.43 0.06
N PRO A 233 27.07 -16.74 1.06
CA PRO A 233 25.70 -16.25 0.96
C PRO A 233 25.63 -15.14 -0.10
N VAL A 234 24.84 -15.37 -1.14
CA VAL A 234 24.55 -14.36 -2.14
C VAL A 234 23.56 -13.36 -1.54
N LEU A 235 24.09 -12.25 -1.02
CA LEU A 235 23.32 -11.06 -0.69
C LEU A 235 22.87 -10.40 -2.01
N PHE A 236 21.68 -10.71 -2.48
CA PHE A 236 21.01 -9.88 -3.49
C PHE A 236 19.96 -8.99 -2.83
N SER A 237 20.43 -7.82 -2.39
CA SER A 237 19.60 -6.64 -2.17
C SER A 237 19.42 -5.93 -3.52
N HIS A 238 18.31 -6.14 -4.20
CA HIS A 238 17.87 -5.24 -5.27
C HIS A 238 16.44 -4.77 -5.02
N PRO A 239 16.14 -3.48 -5.23
CA PRO A 239 14.76 -3.02 -5.34
C PRO A 239 14.13 -3.64 -6.60
N GLU A 240 12.97 -4.29 -6.46
CA GLU A 240 12.24 -4.84 -7.60
C GLU A 240 11.84 -3.71 -8.56
N GLY A 241 12.47 -3.69 -9.74
CA GLY A 241 12.14 -2.78 -10.84
C GLY A 241 10.83 -3.16 -11.55
N PRO A 242 10.27 -2.27 -12.37
CA PRO A 242 9.01 -2.52 -13.06
C PRO A 242 9.15 -3.65 -14.09
N TRP A 243 8.31 -4.68 -13.95
CA TRP A 243 8.13 -5.76 -14.92
C TRP A 243 7.67 -5.17 -16.27
N ALA A 244 8.47 -5.38 -17.32
CA ALA A 244 8.05 -5.18 -18.71
C ALA A 244 7.50 -6.50 -19.28
N PRO A 245 6.37 -6.51 -19.99
CA PRO A 245 5.89 -7.72 -20.65
C PRO A 245 6.86 -8.14 -21.77
N ALA A 246 7.17 -9.44 -21.82
CA ALA A 246 8.02 -10.01 -22.85
C ALA A 246 7.43 -9.78 -24.25
N ALA A 247 8.19 -9.12 -25.11
CA ALA A 247 7.88 -9.00 -26.53
C ALA A 247 7.88 -10.40 -27.16
N THR A 248 6.75 -10.79 -27.75
CA THR A 248 6.66 -12.00 -28.55
C THR A 248 7.27 -11.70 -29.92
N THR A 249 8.42 -12.29 -30.21
CA THR A 249 9.01 -12.25 -31.56
C THR A 249 8.20 -13.16 -32.49
N PRO A 250 7.72 -12.68 -33.66
CA PRO A 250 7.13 -13.56 -34.64
C PRO A 250 8.21 -14.39 -35.34
N THR A 251 8.12 -15.72 -35.24
CA THR A 251 8.91 -16.67 -36.02
C THR A 251 8.53 -16.56 -37.49
N ALA A 252 9.50 -16.14 -38.32
CA ALA A 252 9.38 -16.14 -39.77
C ALA A 252 9.31 -17.58 -40.31
N ALA A 253 8.21 -17.91 -41.00
CA ALA A 253 8.06 -19.14 -41.75
C ALA A 253 8.83 -19.04 -43.07
N THR A 254 9.82 -19.91 -43.26
CA THR A 254 10.55 -20.08 -44.52
C THR A 254 9.65 -20.71 -45.58
N VAL A 255 9.25 -19.94 -46.60
CA VAL A 255 8.62 -20.48 -47.81
C VAL A 255 9.70 -21.08 -48.71
N ARG A 256 9.65 -22.39 -48.88
CA ARG A 256 10.51 -23.17 -49.78
C ARG A 256 9.99 -23.05 -51.21
N THR A 257 10.85 -22.58 -52.10
CA THR A 257 10.64 -22.43 -53.55
C THR A 257 10.39 -23.77 -54.24
N GLY A 258 9.30 -23.85 -55.00
CA GLY A 258 9.01 -24.91 -55.97
C GLY A 258 9.13 -24.36 -57.39
N ARG A 259 10.06 -24.93 -58.16
CA ARG A 259 10.42 -24.59 -59.54
C ARG A 259 9.46 -25.31 -60.50
N GLY A 260 8.94 -24.61 -61.51
CA GLY A 260 8.09 -25.22 -62.52
C GLY A 260 7.88 -24.33 -63.75
N ARG A 261 8.84 -24.34 -64.67
CA ARG A 261 8.67 -24.55 -66.13
C ARG A 261 10.04 -24.57 -66.80
#